data_AF-A0A2M6P068-F1
#
_entry.id   AF-A0A2M6P068-F1
#
_cell.length_a   1.000
_cell.length_b   1.000
_cell.length_c   1.000
_cell.angle_alpha   90.00
_cell.angle_beta   90.00
_cell.angle_gamma   90.00
#
_symmetry.space_group_name_H-M   'P 1'
#
loop_
_entity.id
_entity.type
_entity.pdbx_description
1 polymer ?
#
loop_
_entity_poly.entity_id
_entity_poly.type
_entity_poly.pdbx_seq_one_letter_code
_entity_poly.pdbx_strand_id
1 'polypeptide(L)'
;MKKHCNIWRCSNSIGLFLVILYVICFAWYFIHPVEQEMHMQMFRLSYFGWSGMNVGSFILGAIQTYIWGYIGVGIWHLVGCCMKYGTCEMKR
;
A
#
# COMPACT_ATOMS: atom_id res chain seq x y z
N MET A 1 -13.25 -3.13 28.81
CA MET A 1 -12.68 -3.98 27.74
C MET A 1 -11.58 -3.20 27.03
N LYS A 2 -10.32 -3.61 27.18
CA LYS A 2 -9.18 -3.00 26.49
C LYS A 2 -9.27 -3.38 25.00
N LYS A 3 -9.53 -2.43 24.10
CA LYS A 3 -9.45 -2.68 22.66
C LYS A 3 -7.98 -2.87 22.31
N HIS A 4 -7.56 -4.12 22.09
CA HIS A 4 -6.29 -4.40 21.44
C HIS A 4 -6.27 -3.62 20.13
N CYS A 5 -5.25 -2.77 19.94
CA CYS A 5 -5.00 -2.14 18.66
C CYS A 5 -4.66 -3.28 17.69
N ASN A 6 -5.67 -3.75 16.95
CA ASN A 6 -5.53 -4.90 16.08
C ASN A 6 -4.62 -4.50 14.93
N ILE A 7 -3.37 -4.98 14.96
CA ILE A 7 -2.39 -4.77 13.90
C ILE A 7 -2.99 -5.10 12.54
N TRP A 8 -3.79 -6.17 12.50
CA TRP A 8 -4.58 -6.59 11.36
C TRP A 8 -5.52 -5.52 10.81
N ARG A 9 -6.14 -4.72 11.68
CA ARG A 9 -7.00 -3.60 11.27
C ARG A 9 -6.17 -2.43 10.72
N CYS A 10 -5.06 -2.07 11.36
CA CYS A 10 -4.18 -1.01 10.87
C CYS A 10 -3.54 -1.38 9.52
N SER A 11 -2.98 -2.59 9.42
CA SER A 11 -2.41 -3.12 8.18
C SER A 11 -3.45 -3.20 7.07
N ASN A 12 -4.69 -3.61 7.38
CA ASN A 12 -5.75 -3.64 6.37
C ASN A 12 -6.13 -2.23 5.88
N SER A 13 -6.31 -1.26 6.79
CA SER A 13 -6.60 0.13 6.40
C SER A 13 -5.48 0.76 5.55
N ILE A 14 -4.21 0.53 5.93
CA ILE A 14 -3.05 1.04 5.18
C ILE A 14 -2.90 0.32 3.84
N GLY A 15 -3.06 -1.00 3.81
CA GLY A 15 -3.02 -1.79 2.59
C GLY A 15 -4.10 -1.36 1.60
N LEU A 16 -5.35 -1.20 2.06
CA LEU A 16 -6.44 -0.68 1.23
C LEU A 16 -6.17 0.74 0.73
N PHE A 17 -5.64 1.63 1.58
CA PHE A 17 -5.27 2.98 1.17
C PHE A 17 -4.22 2.97 0.04
N LEU A 18 -3.17 2.15 0.18
CA LEU A 18 -2.12 2.03 -0.84
C LEU A 18 -2.65 1.42 -2.14
N VAL A 19 -3.55 0.44 -2.06
CA VAL A 19 -4.21 -0.13 -3.25
C VAL A 19 -5.07 0.93 -3.95
N ILE A 20 -5.87 1.70 -3.22
CA ILE A 20 -6.67 2.77 -3.80
C ILE A 20 -5.77 3.80 -4.48
N LEU A 21 -4.68 4.21 -3.84
CA LEU A 21 -3.69 5.12 -4.42
C LEU A 21 -3.08 4.55 -5.71
N TYR A 22 -2.74 3.26 -5.71
CA TYR A 22 -2.25 2.57 -6.90
C TYR A 22 -3.27 2.59 -8.04
N VAL A 23 -4.55 2.32 -7.77
CA VAL A 23 -5.62 2.38 -8.78
C VAL A 23 -5.75 3.78 -9.34
N ILE A 24 -5.67 4.81 -8.50
CA ILE A 24 -5.71 6.21 -8.93
C ILE A 24 -4.50 6.52 -9.83
N CYS A 25 -3.28 6.12 -9.46
CA CYS A 25 -2.11 6.30 -10.30
C CYS A 25 -2.22 5.57 -11.65
N PHE A 26 -2.76 4.35 -11.65
CA PHE A 26 -2.98 3.59 -12.87
C PHE A 26 -4.02 4.28 -13.78
N ALA A 27 -5.11 4.81 -13.23
CA ALA A 27 -6.08 5.59 -13.97
C ALA A 27 -5.50 6.93 -14.46
N TRP A 28 -4.66 7.57 -13.65
CA TRP A 28 -4.03 8.85 -13.97
C TRP A 28 -3.15 8.76 -15.23
N TYR A 29 -2.48 7.63 -15.45
CA TYR A 29 -1.72 7.38 -16.69
C TYR A 29 -2.56 7.56 -17.96
N PHE A 30 -3.85 7.21 -17.93
CA PHE A 30 -4.76 7.36 -19.07
C PHE A 30 -5.36 8.77 -19.17
N ILE A 31 -5.58 9.43 -18.03
CA ILE A 31 -6.19 10.78 -17.98
C ILE A 31 -5.18 11.85 -18.39
N HIS A 32 -3.91 11.72 -17.98
CA HIS A 32 -2.88 12.73 -18.19
C HIS A 32 -1.60 12.09 -18.74
N PRO A 33 -1.52 11.85 -20.08
CA PRO A 33 -0.41 11.15 -20.72
C PRO A 33 0.83 12.04 -20.91
N VAL A 34 1.29 12.68 -19.83
CA VAL A 34 2.53 13.45 -19.79
C VAL A 34 3.59 12.58 -19.12
N GLU A 35 4.76 12.43 -19.75
CA GLU A 35 5.88 11.62 -19.24
C GLU A 35 5.50 10.15 -18.97
N GLN A 36 4.77 9.52 -19.89
CA GLN A 36 4.33 8.12 -19.76
C GLN A 36 5.48 7.12 -19.61
N GLU A 37 6.63 7.43 -20.19
CA GLU A 37 7.85 6.64 -20.07
C GLU A 37 8.37 6.59 -18.63
N MET A 38 8.38 7.73 -17.94
CA MET A 38 8.76 7.81 -16.52
C MET A 38 7.78 7.01 -15.65
N HIS A 39 6.49 7.11 -15.93
CA HIS A 39 5.47 6.34 -15.22
C HIS A 39 5.68 4.83 -15.37
N MET A 40 5.96 4.38 -16.59
CA MET A 40 6.24 2.98 -16.90
C MET A 40 7.55 2.48 -16.27
N GLN A 41 8.59 3.30 -16.23
CA GLN A 41 9.85 2.99 -15.56
C GLN A 41 9.68 2.88 -14.05
N MET A 42 8.94 3.80 -13.42
CA MET A 42 8.61 3.72 -11.99
C MET A 42 7.83 2.46 -11.66
N PHE A 43 6.86 2.07 -12.48
CA PHE A 43 6.12 0.82 -12.28
C PHE A 43 7.02 -0.42 -12.43
N ARG A 44 7.91 -0.45 -13.42
CA ARG A 44 8.89 -1.54 -13.58
C ARG A 44 9.86 -1.68 -12.41
N LEU A 45 10.26 -0.56 -11.79
CA LEU A 45 11.12 -0.58 -10.60
C LEU A 45 10.36 -1.00 -9.35
N SER A 46 9.10 -0.59 -9.23
CA SER A 46 8.29 -0.81 -8.01
C SER A 46 7.63 -2.20 -7.97
N TYR A 47 7.33 -2.78 -9.13
CA TYR A 47 6.57 -4.02 -9.24
C TYR A 47 7.31 -5.09 -10.03
N PHE A 48 7.43 -6.27 -9.43
CA PHE A 48 8.04 -7.42 -10.10
C PHE A 48 7.07 -8.00 -11.14
N GLY A 49 7.61 -8.37 -12.31
CA GLY A 49 6.82 -8.95 -13.40
C GLY A 49 6.00 -7.93 -14.21
N TRP A 50 6.36 -6.64 -14.14
CA TRP A 50 5.64 -5.60 -14.89
C TRP A 50 5.87 -5.71 -16.41
N SER A 51 4.82 -6.14 -17.13
CA SER A 51 4.83 -6.31 -18.58
C SER A 51 4.24 -5.09 -19.32
N GLY A 52 3.61 -4.16 -18.61
CA GLY A 52 3.10 -2.89 -19.15
C GLY A 52 1.76 -2.49 -18.54
N MET A 53 1.04 -1.57 -19.19
CA MET A 53 -0.30 -1.09 -18.81
C MET A 53 -1.41 -2.08 -19.19
N ASN A 54 -1.28 -3.34 -18.80
CA ASN A 54 -2.25 -4.40 -19.09
C ASN A 54 -3.05 -4.79 -17.84
N VAL A 55 -4.25 -5.36 -18.03
CA VAL A 55 -5.10 -5.82 -16.91
C VAL A 55 -4.38 -6.83 -16.01
N GLY A 56 -3.54 -7.69 -16.59
CA GLY A 56 -2.74 -8.64 -15.80
C GLY A 56 -1.71 -7.96 -14.89
N SER A 57 -1.01 -6.95 -15.40
CA SER A 57 -0.05 -6.16 -14.61
C SER A 57 -0.74 -5.28 -13.58
N PHE A 58 -1.96 -4.81 -13.87
CA PHE A 58 -2.80 -4.11 -12.91
C PHE A 58 -3.15 -4.98 -11.69
N ILE A 59 -3.63 -6.20 -11.93
CA ILE A 59 -4.01 -7.13 -10.86
C ILE A 59 -2.77 -7.54 -10.04
N LEU A 60 -1.67 -7.88 -10.71
CA LEU A 60 -0.41 -8.23 -10.04
C LEU A 60 0.15 -7.06 -9.22
N GLY A 61 0.09 -5.84 -9.75
CA GLY A 61 0.48 -4.62 -9.06
C GLY A 61 -0.36 -4.41 -7.80
N ALA A 62 -1.69 -4.44 -7.92
CA ALA A 62 -2.61 -4.27 -6.80
C ALA A 62 -2.38 -5.29 -5.67
N ILE A 63 -2.17 -6.57 -6.01
CA ILE A 63 -1.85 -7.62 -5.04
C ILE A 63 -0.52 -7.32 -4.34
N GLN A 64 0.52 -6.96 -5.11
CA GLN A 64 1.82 -6.61 -4.56
C GLN A 64 1.72 -5.39 -3.64
N THR A 65 1.04 -4.31 -4.05
CA THR A 65 0.84 -3.11 -3.23
C THR A 65 0.14 -3.43 -1.91
N TYR A 66 -0.87 -4.31 -1.94
CA TYR A 66 -1.56 -4.76 -0.74
C TYR A 66 -0.62 -5.52 0.21
N ILE A 67 0.15 -6.48 -0.31
CA ILE A 67 1.13 -7.24 0.47
C ILE A 67 2.21 -6.32 1.06
N TRP A 68 2.71 -5.36 0.27
CA TRP A 68 3.67 -4.36 0.73
C TRP A 68 3.12 -3.48 1.86
N GLY A 69 1.82 -3.19 1.88
CA GLY A 69 1.18 -2.51 3.01
C GLY A 69 1.29 -3.30 4.32
N TYR A 70 1.12 -4.62 4.27
CA TYR A 70 1.28 -5.50 5.44
C TYR A 70 2.74 -5.61 5.87
N ILE A 71 3.66 -5.77 4.92
CA ILE A 71 5.10 -5.84 5.18
C ILE A 71 5.59 -4.52 5.79
N GLY A 72 5.16 -3.38 5.23
CA GLY A 72 5.51 -2.05 5.72
C GLY A 72 5.08 -1.83 7.17
N VAL A 73 3.83 -2.19 7.51
CA VAL A 73 3.35 -2.11 8.90
C VAL A 73 4.05 -3.12 9.81
N GLY A 74 4.36 -4.32 9.30
CA GLY A 74 5.14 -5.32 10.03
C GLY A 74 6.55 -4.83 10.38
N ILE A 75 7.27 -4.29 9.39
CA ILE A 75 8.60 -3.68 9.58
C ILE A 75 8.50 -2.45 10.49
N TRP A 76 7.49 -1.60 10.30
CA TRP A 76 7.26 -0.44 11.17
C TRP A 76 7.11 -0.86 12.64
N HIS A 77 6.45 -1.98 12.90
CA HIS A 77 6.32 -2.52 14.25
C HIS A 77 7.60 -3.21 14.76
N LEU A 78 8.44 -3.75 13.88
CA LEU A 78 9.71 -4.39 14.24
C LEU A 78 10.83 -3.36 14.49
N VAL A 79 10.89 -2.29 13.69
CA VAL A 79 11.94 -1.25 13.72
C VAL A 79 11.51 -0.05 14.58
N GLY A 80 10.22 0.30 14.55
CA GLY A 80 9.63 1.22 15.50
C GLY A 80 9.54 0.55 16.86
N CYS A 81 10.58 0.74 17.68
CA CYS A 81 10.62 0.41 19.10
C CYS A 81 9.23 0.34 19.73
N CYS A 82 8.90 -0.80 20.36
CA CYS A 82 8.21 -0.81 21.64
C CYS A 82 7.09 0.25 21.77
N MET A 83 5.92 0.05 21.14
CA MET A 83 4.70 0.55 21.75
C MET A 83 4.48 -0.23 23.05
N LYS A 84 5.25 0.14 24.09
CA LYS A 84 4.81 0.06 25.48
C LYS A 84 3.37 0.60 25.50
N TYR A 85 2.38 -0.26 25.67
CA TYR A 85 1.05 0.12 26.16
C TYR A 85 0.46 1.40 25.51
N GLY A 86 0.30 1.40 24.18
CA GLY A 86 -0.47 2.43 23.47
C GLY A 86 -1.98 2.20 23.63
N THR A 87 -2.47 2.41 24.85
CA THR A 87 -3.91 2.45 25.16
C THR A 87 -4.54 3.57 24.33
N CYS A 88 -5.28 3.24 23.27
CA CYS A 88 -6.15 4.23 22.62
C CYS A 88 -7.31 4.56 23.56
N GLU A 89 -7.10 5.49 24.49
CA GLU A 89 -8.19 6.18 25.17
C GLU A 89 -8.89 7.09 24.15
N MET A 90 -9.99 6.58 23.59
CA MET A 90 -11.04 7.43 23.05
C MET A 90 -11.67 8.17 24.23
N LYS A 91 -11.23 9.41 24.47
CA LYS A 91 -11.87 10.32 25.41
C LYS A 91 -13.30 10.56 24.92
N ARG A 92 -14.27 10.08 25.70
CA ARG A 92 -15.71 10.27 25.49
C ARG A 92 -16.07 11.73 25.69
#